data_AF-A0A2N3BE41-F1
#
_entry.id   AF-A0A2N3BE41-F1
#
_cell.length_a   1.000
_cell.length_b   1.000
_cell.length_c   1.000
_cell.angle_alpha   90.00
_cell.angle_beta   90.00
_cell.angle_gamma   90.00
#
_symmetry.space_group_name_H-M   'P 1'
#
loop_
_entity.id
_entity.type
_entity.pdbx_description
1 polymer ?
#
loop_
_entity_poly.entity_id
_entity_poly.type
_entity_poly.pdbx_seq_one_letter_code
_entity_poly.pdbx_strand_id
1 'polypeptide(L)'
;MKIIDLFYQGEGVAEIEHLEIEPDTTFADIKARLIDKHGGAVDALLFAEDEDDPLDDAQTVKDRAGGKGLKLHLHHCRHITVAVTYNGETIDRKFAPSATVARVKRWAAERKFGMTDEESGEHVLQIAGTHERPAPGTHIGVLANRKTCGLAFDLVADERVNGASEDRR
;
A
#
# COMPACT_ATOMS: atom_id res chain seq x y z
N MET A 1 -15.21 -9.37 -26.06
CA MET A 1 -15.49 -9.34 -24.61
C MET A 1 -15.08 -8.00 -24.05
N LYS A 2 -15.72 -7.51 -22.99
CA LYS A 2 -15.13 -6.44 -22.18
C LYS A 2 -14.09 -7.10 -21.31
N ILE A 3 -12.84 -6.69 -21.43
CA ILE A 3 -11.75 -7.13 -20.55
C ILE A 3 -11.54 -6.03 -19.51
N ILE A 4 -11.19 -6.42 -18.29
CA ILE A 4 -10.89 -5.49 -17.20
C ILE A 4 -9.42 -5.63 -16.84
N ASP A 5 -8.71 -4.51 -16.84
CA ASP A 5 -7.34 -4.42 -16.36
C ASP A 5 -7.30 -4.58 -14.84
N LEU A 6 -6.52 -5.55 -14.37
CA LEU A 6 -6.28 -5.81 -12.97
C LEU A 6 -4.78 -5.66 -12.70
N PHE A 7 -4.44 -4.69 -11.86
CA PHE A 7 -3.10 -4.50 -11.34
C PHE A 7 -3.03 -5.08 -9.93
N TYR A 8 -1.98 -5.80 -9.58
CA TYR A 8 -1.86 -6.36 -8.23
C TYR A 8 -0.43 -6.33 -7.70
N GLN A 9 -0.35 -6.30 -6.38
CA GLN A 9 0.85 -6.53 -5.60
C GLN A 9 0.54 -7.53 -4.49
N GLY A 10 1.55 -7.99 -3.77
CA GLY A 10 1.30 -8.84 -2.62
C GLY A 10 2.57 -9.32 -1.96
N GLU A 11 2.39 -10.20 -0.98
CA GLU A 11 3.53 -10.83 -0.32
C GLU A 11 4.39 -11.59 -1.35
N GLY A 12 5.66 -11.19 -1.48
CA GLY A 12 6.61 -11.83 -2.40
C GLY A 12 6.55 -11.32 -3.84
N VAL A 13 5.64 -10.39 -4.15
CA VAL A 13 5.55 -9.74 -5.47
C VAL A 13 6.16 -8.34 -5.34
N ALA A 14 7.42 -8.22 -5.75
CA ALA A 14 8.20 -6.98 -5.57
C ALA A 14 7.70 -5.82 -6.45
N GLU A 15 7.19 -6.14 -7.64
CA GLU A 15 6.73 -5.16 -8.64
C GLU A 15 5.21 -5.22 -8.79
N ILE A 16 4.59 -4.16 -9.30
CA ILE A 16 3.18 -4.21 -9.70
C ILE A 16 3.06 -5.11 -10.92
N GLU A 17 2.21 -6.12 -10.84
CA GLU A 17 1.88 -6.98 -11.96
C GLU A 17 0.51 -6.66 -12.55
N HIS A 18 0.31 -7.05 -13.81
CA HIS A 18 -0.90 -6.78 -14.58
C HIS A 18 -1.49 -8.08 -15.15
N LEU A 19 -2.81 -8.17 -15.11
CA LEU A 19 -3.61 -9.25 -15.67
C LEU A 19 -4.83 -8.66 -16.38
N GLU A 20 -5.17 -9.25 -17.51
CA GLU A 20 -6.43 -9.04 -18.19
C GLU A 20 -7.44 -10.09 -17.71
N ILE A 21 -8.56 -9.66 -17.15
CA ILE A 21 -9.54 -10.56 -16.52
C ILE A 21 -10.94 -10.33 -17.11
N GLU A 22 -11.65 -11.44 -17.30
CA GLU A 22 -13.06 -11.40 -17.71
C GLU A 22 -13.96 -10.88 -16.57
N PRO A 23 -14.97 -10.06 -16.88
CA PRO A 23 -15.79 -9.33 -15.90
C PRO A 23 -16.50 -10.24 -14.91
N ASP A 24 -16.89 -11.44 -15.33
CA ASP A 24 -17.63 -12.42 -14.53
C ASP A 24 -16.71 -13.33 -13.70
N THR A 25 -15.38 -13.15 -13.78
CA THR A 25 -14.43 -13.88 -12.94
C THR A 25 -14.65 -13.51 -11.47
N THR A 26 -14.63 -14.49 -10.57
CA THR A 26 -14.78 -14.24 -9.13
C THR A 26 -13.45 -13.83 -8.49
N PHE A 27 -13.50 -13.14 -7.36
CA PHE A 27 -12.28 -12.86 -6.59
C PHE A 27 -11.68 -14.12 -5.97
N ALA A 28 -12.49 -15.16 -5.70
CA ALA A 28 -11.99 -16.49 -5.34
C ALA A 28 -11.07 -17.06 -6.44
N ASP A 29 -11.50 -17.00 -7.70
CA ASP A 29 -10.72 -17.49 -8.84
C ASP A 29 -9.44 -16.68 -9.04
N ILE A 30 -9.52 -15.34 -8.93
CA ILE A 30 -8.34 -14.48 -9.02
C ILE A 30 -7.35 -14.85 -7.92
N LYS A 31 -7.80 -14.92 -6.66
CA LYS A 31 -6.96 -15.27 -5.51
C LYS A 31 -6.27 -16.61 -5.72
N ALA A 32 -7.00 -17.63 -6.14
CA ALA A 32 -6.44 -18.95 -6.42
C ALA A 32 -5.35 -18.89 -7.51
N ARG A 33 -5.59 -18.15 -8.60
CA ARG A 33 -4.58 -17.96 -9.66
C ARG A 33 -3.33 -17.23 -9.16
N LEU A 34 -3.48 -16.21 -8.32
CA LEU A 34 -2.36 -15.46 -7.77
C LEU A 34 -1.53 -16.31 -6.80
N ILE A 35 -2.19 -17.11 -5.95
CA ILE A 35 -1.53 -18.04 -5.04
C ILE A 35 -0.75 -19.10 -5.82
N ASP A 36 -1.35 -19.70 -6.84
CA ASP A 36 -0.71 -20.71 -7.71
C ASP A 36 0.51 -20.12 -8.43
N LYS A 37 0.42 -18.88 -8.92
CA LYS A 37 1.50 -18.21 -9.64
C LYS A 37 2.70 -17.87 -8.75
N HIS A 38 2.48 -17.39 -7.52
CA HIS A 38 3.54 -16.82 -6.67
C HIS A 38 3.91 -17.65 -5.44
N GLY A 39 3.21 -18.76 -5.19
CA GLY A 39 3.48 -19.62 -4.03
C GLY A 39 3.03 -19.00 -2.70
N GLY A 40 1.91 -18.29 -2.71
CA GLY A 40 1.35 -17.59 -1.53
C GLY A 40 0.73 -18.51 -0.48
N ALA A 41 0.43 -17.96 0.70
CA ALA A 41 -0.29 -18.70 1.73
C ALA A 41 -1.73 -18.99 1.29
N VAL A 42 -2.22 -20.20 1.60
CA VAL A 42 -3.57 -20.66 1.17
C VAL A 42 -4.69 -19.83 1.81
N ASP A 43 -4.40 -19.23 2.96
CA ASP A 43 -5.26 -18.33 3.72
C ASP A 43 -5.06 -16.84 3.37
N ALA A 44 -4.38 -16.55 2.26
CA ALA A 44 -4.21 -15.18 1.79
C ALA A 44 -5.55 -14.48 1.50
N LEU A 45 -5.60 -13.21 1.83
CA LEU A 45 -6.74 -12.33 1.63
C LEU A 45 -6.44 -11.38 0.47
N LEU A 46 -7.49 -11.03 -0.27
CA LEU A 46 -7.39 -10.10 -1.40
C LEU A 46 -8.09 -8.80 -1.01
N PHE A 47 -7.43 -7.67 -1.22
CA PHE A 47 -7.92 -6.35 -0.86
C PHE A 47 -7.90 -5.45 -2.07
N ALA A 48 -8.84 -4.50 -2.17
CA ALA A 48 -8.73 -3.38 -3.11
C ALA A 48 -7.87 -2.25 -2.49
N GLU A 49 -7.20 -1.47 -3.33
CA GLU A 49 -6.41 -0.28 -2.93
C GLU A 49 -7.20 0.61 -1.97
N ASP A 50 -6.59 0.92 -0.82
CA ASP A 50 -7.15 1.78 0.24
C ASP A 50 -8.48 1.33 0.90
N GLU A 51 -9.02 0.15 0.57
CA GLU A 51 -10.13 -0.45 1.33
C GLU A 51 -9.66 -1.11 2.63
N ASP A 52 -10.48 -1.06 3.68
CA ASP A 52 -10.13 -1.60 5.01
C ASP A 52 -10.47 -3.08 5.16
N ASP A 53 -11.42 -3.59 4.38
CA ASP A 53 -11.88 -4.98 4.44
C ASP A 53 -11.44 -5.76 3.20
N PRO A 54 -11.20 -7.07 3.33
CA PRO A 54 -10.93 -7.92 2.17
C PRO A 54 -12.15 -7.98 1.26
N LEU A 55 -11.88 -8.20 -0.03
CA LEU A 55 -12.89 -8.48 -1.03
C LEU A 55 -13.62 -9.78 -0.68
N ASP A 56 -14.92 -9.80 -0.99
CA ASP A 56 -15.74 -11.00 -0.86
C ASP A 56 -15.43 -11.94 -2.04
N ASP A 57 -15.11 -13.19 -1.71
CA ASP A 57 -14.73 -14.23 -2.66
C ASP A 57 -15.85 -14.56 -3.66
N ALA A 58 -17.12 -14.34 -3.28
CA ALA A 58 -18.27 -14.56 -4.15
C ALA A 58 -18.52 -13.40 -5.14
N GLN A 59 -17.92 -12.22 -4.92
CA GLN A 59 -18.07 -11.08 -5.82
C GLN A 59 -17.26 -11.29 -7.10
N THR A 60 -17.79 -10.74 -8.20
CA THR A 60 -17.13 -10.75 -9.50
C THR A 60 -16.37 -9.45 -9.74
N VAL A 61 -15.42 -9.48 -10.67
CA VAL A 61 -14.61 -8.30 -11.02
C VAL A 61 -15.50 -7.13 -11.43
N LYS A 62 -16.54 -7.35 -12.24
CA LYS A 62 -17.47 -6.28 -12.67
C LYS A 62 -18.25 -5.62 -11.53
N ASP A 63 -18.43 -6.32 -10.40
CA ASP A 63 -19.15 -5.78 -9.25
C ASP A 63 -18.33 -4.67 -8.54
N ARG A 64 -17.00 -4.68 -8.75
CA ARG A 64 -16.07 -3.72 -8.16
C ARG A 64 -15.39 -2.82 -9.19
N ALA A 65 -15.16 -3.32 -10.39
CA ALA A 65 -14.41 -2.64 -11.42
C ALA A 65 -15.20 -1.46 -11.99
N GLY A 66 -14.72 -0.26 -11.69
CA GLY A 66 -15.12 0.95 -12.39
C GLY A 66 -14.52 1.02 -13.80
N GLY A 67 -14.61 2.19 -14.45
CA GLY A 67 -14.07 2.41 -15.80
C GLY A 67 -12.54 2.52 -15.88
N LYS A 68 -11.77 2.25 -14.81
CA LYS A 68 -10.31 2.48 -14.73
C LYS A 68 -9.50 1.25 -14.30
N GLY A 69 -10.07 0.06 -14.39
CA GLY A 69 -9.46 -1.18 -13.88
C GLY A 69 -9.50 -1.28 -12.35
N LEU A 70 -8.92 -2.35 -11.82
CA LEU A 70 -8.81 -2.61 -10.38
C LEU A 70 -7.36 -2.72 -9.95
N LYS A 71 -7.06 -2.20 -8.76
CA LYS A 71 -5.78 -2.40 -8.09
C LYS A 71 -5.98 -3.22 -6.83
N LEU A 72 -5.31 -4.36 -6.77
CA LEU A 72 -5.50 -5.33 -5.71
C LEU A 72 -4.20 -5.57 -4.92
N HIS A 73 -4.36 -6.08 -3.71
CA HIS A 73 -3.26 -6.50 -2.86
C HIS A 73 -3.56 -7.89 -2.26
N LEU A 74 -2.66 -8.85 -2.47
CA LEU A 74 -2.74 -10.20 -1.91
C LEU A 74 -1.83 -10.32 -0.69
N HIS A 75 -2.38 -10.67 0.48
CA HIS A 75 -1.60 -10.75 1.72
C HIS A 75 -2.24 -11.69 2.73
N HIS A 76 -1.45 -12.41 3.53
CA HIS A 76 -1.97 -13.29 4.60
C HIS A 76 -2.46 -12.51 5.82
N CYS A 77 -1.72 -11.47 6.24
CA CYS A 77 -2.17 -10.60 7.33
C CYS A 77 -3.45 -9.84 6.96
N ARG A 78 -4.49 -9.91 7.81
CA ARG A 78 -5.68 -9.06 7.67
C ARG A 78 -5.38 -7.58 7.90
N HIS A 79 -4.48 -7.30 8.85
CA HIS A 79 -4.09 -5.94 9.20
C HIS A 79 -2.58 -5.86 9.41
N ILE A 80 -2.02 -4.71 9.05
CA ILE A 80 -0.67 -4.30 9.35
C ILE A 80 -0.74 -3.27 10.49
N THR A 81 0.00 -3.51 11.57
CA THR A 81 0.19 -2.52 12.63
C THR A 81 1.26 -1.54 12.18
N VAL A 82 0.84 -0.32 11.88
CA VAL A 82 1.73 0.75 11.42
C VAL A 82 2.03 1.68 12.59
N ALA A 83 3.31 1.86 12.89
CA ALA A 83 3.80 2.88 13.82
C ALA A 83 4.43 4.03 13.02
N VAL A 84 4.14 5.27 13.42
CA VAL A 84 4.76 6.47 12.83
C VAL A 84 5.34 7.32 13.95
N THR A 85 6.64 7.62 13.84
CA THR A 85 7.37 8.46 14.78
C THR A 85 7.62 9.85 14.19
N TYR A 86 7.33 10.90 14.95
CA TYR A 86 7.60 12.30 14.60
C TYR A 86 8.01 13.06 15.84
N ASN A 87 9.12 13.82 15.78
CA ASN A 87 9.63 14.62 16.90
C ASN A 87 9.71 13.87 18.26
N GLY A 88 10.06 12.58 18.22
CA GLY A 88 10.18 11.73 19.40
C GLY A 88 8.85 11.16 19.94
N GLU A 89 7.71 11.55 19.38
CA GLU A 89 6.41 10.95 19.67
C GLU A 89 6.10 9.83 18.67
N THR A 90 5.55 8.72 19.14
CA THR A 90 5.13 7.59 18.28
C THR A 90 3.65 7.31 18.44
N ILE A 91 2.96 7.23 17.31
CA ILE A 91 1.55 6.85 17.21
C ILE A 91 1.44 5.56 16.42
N ASP A 92 0.45 4.72 16.73
CA ASP A 92 0.18 3.51 15.97
C ASP A 92 -1.29 3.38 15.57
N ARG A 93 -1.51 2.65 14.47
CA ARG A 93 -2.83 2.23 14.00
C ARG A 93 -2.72 0.99 13.12
N LYS A 94 -3.77 0.18 13.15
CA LYS A 94 -3.97 -0.94 12.21
C LYS A 94 -4.57 -0.45 10.89
N PHE A 95 -3.98 -0.89 9.80
CA PHE A 95 -4.45 -0.66 8.43
C PHE A 95 -4.58 -1.99 7.68
N ALA A 96 -5.42 -2.05 6.66
CA ALA A 96 -5.36 -3.14 5.69
C ALA A 96 -4.02 -3.10 4.93
N PRO A 97 -3.50 -4.24 4.46
CA PRO A 97 -2.23 -4.29 3.73
C PRO A 97 -2.26 -3.53 2.38
N SER A 98 -3.45 -3.33 1.79
CA SER A 98 -3.66 -2.50 0.60
C SER A 98 -3.68 -1.00 0.87
N ALA A 99 -3.57 -0.55 2.11
CA ALA A 99 -3.47 0.88 2.41
C ALA A 99 -2.20 1.44 1.76
N THR A 100 -2.33 2.59 1.11
CA THR A 100 -1.20 3.27 0.47
C THR A 100 -0.38 4.04 1.50
N VAL A 101 0.91 4.24 1.20
CA VAL A 101 1.79 5.11 2.00
C VAL A 101 1.23 6.53 2.10
N ALA A 102 0.59 7.04 1.04
CA ALA A 102 -0.13 8.31 1.06
C ALA A 102 -1.26 8.34 2.09
N ARG A 103 -2.06 7.27 2.19
CA ARG A 103 -3.14 7.14 3.17
C ARG A 103 -2.62 7.11 4.59
N VAL A 104 -1.52 6.39 4.84
CA VAL A 104 -0.85 6.38 6.15
C VAL A 104 -0.30 7.76 6.50
N LYS A 105 0.40 8.42 5.58
CA LYS A 105 0.97 9.76 5.79
C LYS A 105 -0.13 10.75 6.18
N ARG A 106 -1.21 10.81 5.40
CA ARG A 106 -2.36 11.69 5.68
C ARG A 106 -2.94 11.43 7.07
N TRP A 107 -3.08 10.16 7.46
CA TRP A 107 -3.56 9.82 8.80
C TRP A 107 -2.60 10.30 9.90
N ALA A 108 -1.30 10.09 9.74
CA ALA A 108 -0.32 10.47 10.75
C ALA A 108 -0.14 11.99 10.83
N ALA A 109 0.24 12.63 9.72
CA ALA A 109 0.56 14.05 9.63
C ALA A 109 -0.65 14.93 9.98
N GLU A 110 -1.74 14.80 9.23
CA GLU A 110 -2.87 15.74 9.34
C GLU A 110 -3.80 15.37 10.52
N ARG A 111 -4.11 14.07 10.69
CA ARG A 111 -5.14 13.67 11.68
C ARG A 111 -4.60 13.44 13.09
N LYS A 112 -3.31 13.14 13.24
CA LYS A 112 -2.73 12.77 14.55
C LYS A 112 -1.73 13.79 15.05
N PHE A 113 -0.80 14.23 14.20
CA PHE A 113 0.14 15.30 14.55
C PHE A 113 -0.42 16.71 14.28
N GLY A 114 -1.58 16.82 13.61
CA GLY A 114 -2.29 18.09 13.44
C GLY A 114 -1.62 19.05 12.45
N MET A 115 -0.79 18.52 11.53
CA MET A 115 -0.16 19.31 10.48
C MET A 115 -1.21 19.86 9.51
N THR A 116 -0.97 21.07 9.03
CA THR A 116 -1.68 21.64 7.87
C THR A 116 -1.33 20.86 6.59
N ASP A 117 -2.12 21.08 5.53
CA ASP A 117 -1.84 20.48 4.21
C ASP A 117 -0.47 20.91 3.66
N GLU A 118 -0.08 22.16 3.90
CA GLU A 118 1.23 22.71 3.52
C GLU A 118 2.37 22.00 4.27
N GLU A 119 2.31 21.95 5.61
CA GLU A 119 3.31 21.25 6.42
C GLU A 119 3.37 19.76 6.08
N SER A 120 2.21 19.10 5.92
CA SER A 120 2.13 17.70 5.47
C SER A 120 2.81 17.53 4.11
N GLY A 121 2.62 18.47 3.18
CA GLY A 121 3.25 18.50 1.86
C GLY A 121 4.78 18.47 1.91
N GLU A 122 5.37 19.11 2.93
CA GLU A 122 6.81 19.17 3.16
C GLU A 122 7.39 17.96 3.90
N HIS A 123 6.58 16.96 4.24
CA HIS A 123 7.05 15.74 4.92
C HIS A 123 6.87 14.48 4.07
N VAL A 124 7.64 13.44 4.35
CA VAL A 124 7.54 12.11 3.74
C VAL A 124 7.68 11.03 4.79
N LEU A 125 7.13 9.85 4.50
CA LEU A 125 7.35 8.66 5.31
C LEU A 125 8.64 7.96 4.86
N GLN A 126 9.52 7.71 5.81
CA GLN A 126 10.74 6.92 5.65
C GLN A 126 10.63 5.67 6.49
N ILE A 127 11.04 4.50 5.99
CA ILE A 127 11.01 3.27 6.79
C ILE A 127 11.97 3.44 7.98
N ALA A 128 11.47 3.15 9.18
CA ALA A 128 12.23 3.39 10.41
C ALA A 128 13.56 2.63 10.41
N GLY A 129 14.65 3.33 10.73
CA GLY A 129 16.00 2.78 10.73
C GLY A 129 16.63 2.60 9.34
N THR A 130 16.02 3.11 8.27
CA THR A 130 16.58 3.13 6.91
C THR A 130 16.49 4.53 6.30
N HIS A 131 16.97 4.70 5.06
CA HIS A 131 16.77 5.91 4.25
C HIS A 131 15.74 5.69 3.13
N GLU A 132 15.03 4.56 3.15
CA GLU A 132 14.07 4.20 2.12
C GLU A 132 12.80 5.02 2.30
N ARG A 133 12.43 5.74 1.24
CA ARG A 133 11.21 6.56 1.16
C ARG A 133 10.29 5.95 0.09
N PRO A 134 9.33 5.10 0.47
CA PRO A 134 8.48 4.43 -0.49
C PRO A 134 7.59 5.42 -1.25
N ALA A 135 7.22 5.09 -2.48
CA ALA A 135 6.35 5.93 -3.28
C ALA A 135 4.96 6.07 -2.61
N PRO A 136 4.27 7.22 -2.76
CA PRO A 136 2.97 7.44 -2.13
C PRO A 136 1.91 6.39 -2.48
N GLY A 137 1.97 5.81 -3.68
CA GLY A 137 1.06 4.76 -4.15
C GLY A 137 1.44 3.33 -3.74
N THR A 138 2.56 3.13 -3.04
CA THR A 138 2.98 1.79 -2.59
C THR A 138 2.01 1.28 -1.52
N HIS A 139 1.53 0.04 -1.67
CA HIS A 139 0.76 -0.65 -0.63
C HIS A 139 1.67 -1.06 0.53
N ILE A 140 1.26 -0.77 1.77
CA ILE A 140 2.08 -1.03 2.96
C ILE A 140 2.36 -2.52 3.20
N GLY A 141 1.52 -3.42 2.70
CA GLY A 141 1.72 -4.86 2.82
C GLY A 141 2.99 -5.36 2.12
N VAL A 142 3.48 -4.64 1.10
CA VAL A 142 4.75 -4.96 0.44
C VAL A 142 5.96 -4.71 1.37
N LEU A 143 5.82 -3.74 2.27
CA LEU A 143 6.88 -3.26 3.17
C LEU A 143 6.83 -3.92 4.54
N ALA A 144 5.69 -4.49 4.91
CA ALA A 144 5.44 -5.03 6.23
C ALA A 144 6.29 -6.28 6.51
N ASN A 145 6.68 -6.45 7.78
CA ASN A 145 7.30 -7.69 8.20
C ASN A 145 6.28 -8.83 8.16
N ARG A 146 6.55 -9.85 7.33
CA ARG A 146 5.66 -10.99 7.11
C ARG A 146 5.30 -11.78 8.36
N LYS A 147 6.20 -11.86 9.35
CA LYS A 147 5.97 -12.63 10.58
C LYS A 147 5.17 -11.87 11.61
N THR A 148 5.39 -10.55 11.73
CA THR A 148 4.77 -9.74 12.78
C THR A 148 3.59 -8.91 12.28
N CYS A 149 3.36 -8.84 10.98
CA CYS A 149 2.39 -7.94 10.35
C CYS A 149 2.60 -6.49 10.83
N GLY A 150 3.85 -6.06 10.95
CA GLY A 150 4.23 -4.77 11.51
C GLY A 150 5.06 -3.95 10.53
N LEU A 151 4.88 -2.63 10.57
CA LEU A 151 5.65 -1.67 9.78
C LEU A 151 5.85 -0.40 10.59
N ALA A 152 7.06 0.15 10.57
CA ALA A 152 7.40 1.38 11.29
C ALA A 152 7.94 2.41 10.30
N PHE A 153 7.50 3.66 10.46
CA PHE A 153 7.95 4.80 9.70
C PHE A 153 8.42 5.92 10.62
N ASP A 154 9.36 6.70 10.11
CA ASP A 154 9.67 8.05 10.59
C ASP A 154 9.01 9.05 9.62
N LEU A 155 8.27 10.01 10.18
CA LEU A 155 7.78 11.16 9.42
C LEU A 155 8.88 12.22 9.44
N VAL A 156 9.49 12.48 8.29
CA VAL A 156 10.67 13.35 8.17
C VAL A 156 10.41 14.43 7.13
N ALA A 157 11.13 15.55 7.22
CA ALA A 157 11.09 16.58 6.20
C ALA A 157 11.52 16.01 4.84
N ASP A 158 10.80 16.37 3.78
CA ASP A 158 11.13 16.09 2.39
C ASP A 158 12.23 17.06 1.95
N GLU A 159 13.44 16.82 2.44
CA GLU A 159 14.63 17.50 1.92
C GLU A 159 14.87 17.01 0.48
N ARG A 160 14.17 17.65 -0.46
CA ARG A 160 14.57 17.67 -1.86
C ARG A 160 15.92 18.37 -1.88
N VAL A 161 16.99 17.63 -2.12
CA VAL A 161 18.29 18.21 -2.44
C VAL A 161 18.10 19.01 -3.74
N ASN A 162 17.68 20.26 -3.62
CA ASN A 162 17.80 21.21 -4.71
C ASN A 162 19.30 21.26 -5.00
N GLY A 163 19.69 20.71 -6.14
CA GLY A 163 21.05 20.81 -6.62
C GLY A 163 21.41 22.29 -6.66
N ALA A 164 22.13 22.75 -5.63
CA ALA A 164 22.89 23.97 -5.71
C ALA A 164 23.89 23.71 -6.81
N SER A 165 23.61 24.24 -8.01
CA SER A 165 24.64 24.47 -8.99
C SER A 165 25.68 25.35 -8.32
N GLU A 166 26.76 24.72 -7.85
CA GLU A 166 28.03 25.39 -7.62
C GLU A 166 28.43 26.04 -8.93
N ASP A 167 28.10 27.31 -9.14
CA ASP A 167 28.87 28.14 -10.07
C ASP A 167 29.84 28.98 -9.25
N ARG A 168 30.99 28.36 -9.04
CA ARG A 168 32.20 28.96 -8.54
C ARG A 168 32.83 29.74 -9.69
N ARG A 169 32.58 31.06 -9.79
CA ARG A 169 33.62 32.02 -10.24
C ARG A 169 33.28 33.48 -9.99
#